data_AF-A0ABD2FRR8-F1
#
_entry.id   AF-A0ABD2FRR8-F1
#
_cell.length_a   1.000
_cell.length_b   1.000
_cell.length_c   1.000
_cell.angle_alpha   90.00
_cell.angle_beta   90.00
_cell.angle_gamma   90.00
#
_symmetry.space_group_name_H-M   'P 1'
#
loop_
_entity.id
_entity.type
_entity.pdbx_description
1 polymer ?
#
loop_
_entity_poly.entity_id
_entity_poly.type
_entity_poly.pdbx_seq_one_letter_code
_entity_poly.pdbx_strand_id
1 'polypeptide(L)'
;MGRLQCPLLLVVGEDDQNWPAHECAMDMKEMMERMGNSHLLTVLSYKNAGHLIEPPFMPFARASTFKTVTNPPTKVMALWGGELVAHSRAQEDAWRKMLVFLRENLYGGMKHGASFSNL
;
A
#
# COMPACT_ATOMS: atom_id res chain seq x y z
N MET A 1 7.22 -14.22 9.25
CA MET A 1 7.28 -14.21 7.77
C MET A 1 7.63 -15.56 7.14
N GLY A 2 8.45 -16.43 7.76
CA GLY A 2 8.89 -17.71 7.16
C GLY A 2 7.84 -18.80 6.89
N ARG A 3 6.55 -18.56 7.19
CA ARG A 3 5.45 -19.52 6.94
C ARG A 3 4.51 -19.06 5.84
N LEU A 4 4.69 -17.86 5.30
CA LEU A 4 3.88 -17.35 4.21
C LEU A 4 4.27 -18.09 2.92
N GLN A 5 3.26 -18.67 2.27
CA GLN A 5 3.41 -19.43 1.02
C GLN A 5 2.61 -18.79 -0.14
N CYS A 6 1.96 -17.66 0.11
CA CYS A 6 1.20 -16.93 -0.88
C CYS A 6 1.94 -15.66 -1.34
N PRO A 7 1.71 -15.22 -2.58
CA PRO A 7 2.12 -13.89 -3.02
C PRO A 7 1.50 -12.80 -2.15
N LEU A 8 2.28 -11.76 -1.86
CA LEU A 8 1.93 -10.62 -1.04
C LEU A 8 2.19 -9.34 -1.82
N LEU A 9 1.21 -8.44 -1.80
CA LEU A 9 1.34 -7.09 -2.31
C LEU A 9 1.23 -6.11 -1.14
N LEU A 10 2.25 -5.28 -0.95
CA LEU A 10 2.22 -4.14 -0.05
C LEU A 10 2.12 -2.85 -0.87
N VAL A 11 1.22 -1.97 -0.46
CA VAL A 11 1.03 -0.64 -1.05
C VAL A 11 1.31 0.37 0.05
N VAL A 12 2.32 1.22 -0.13
CA VAL A 12 2.78 2.17 0.89
C VAL A 12 2.94 3.58 0.32
N GLY A 13 2.53 4.56 1.11
CA GLY A 13 2.88 5.97 0.89
C GLY A 13 4.12 6.32 1.71
N GLU A 14 5.11 6.94 1.08
CA GLU A 14 6.36 7.33 1.76
C GLU A 14 6.21 8.57 2.66
N ASP A 15 5.12 9.34 2.51
CA ASP A 15 4.74 10.46 3.39
C ASP A 15 3.55 10.07 4.27
N ASP A 16 3.46 8.80 4.68
CA ASP A 16 2.50 8.37 5.71
C ASP A 16 2.89 9.02 7.05
N GLN A 17 2.03 9.92 7.53
CA GLN A 17 2.22 10.62 8.81
C GLN A 17 1.40 10.03 9.95
N ASN A 18 0.64 8.98 9.67
CA ASN A 18 -0.11 8.24 10.67
C ASN A 18 0.77 7.13 11.24
N TRP A 19 1.36 6.29 10.37
CA TRP A 19 2.21 5.15 10.74
C TRP A 19 3.52 5.10 9.91
N PRO A 20 4.59 4.45 10.41
CA PRO A 20 5.84 4.26 9.66
C PRO A 20 5.71 3.14 8.61
N ALA A 21 4.75 3.29 7.69
CA ALA A 21 4.37 2.23 6.74
C ALA A 21 5.51 1.84 5.80
N HIS A 22 6.29 2.81 5.32
CA HIS A 22 7.42 2.56 4.44
C HIS A 22 8.54 1.80 5.16
N GLU A 23 8.90 2.21 6.37
CA GLU A 23 9.92 1.54 7.19
C GLU A 23 9.49 0.10 7.51
N CYS A 24 8.24 -0.11 7.94
CA CYS A 24 7.71 -1.45 8.19
C CYS A 24 7.72 -2.34 6.92
N ALA A 25 7.47 -1.78 5.74
CA ALA A 25 7.56 -2.52 4.49
C ALA A 25 9.01 -2.90 4.15
N MET A 26 9.98 -2.04 4.44
CA MET A 26 11.40 -2.33 4.29
C MET A 26 11.88 -3.41 5.26
N ASP A 27 11.45 -3.36 6.52
CA ASP A 27 11.71 -4.41 7.52
C ASP A 27 11.13 -5.76 7.05
N MET A 28 9.89 -5.77 6.56
CA MET A 28 9.25 -6.97 6.03
C MET A 28 9.98 -7.52 4.81
N LYS A 29 10.45 -6.64 3.91
CA LYS A 29 11.25 -7.02 2.74
C LYS A 29 12.55 -7.71 3.17
N GLU A 30 13.31 -7.11 4.08
CA GLU A 30 14.55 -7.71 4.59
C GLU A 30 14.29 -9.07 5.27
N MET A 31 13.23 -9.15 6.09
CA MET A 31 12.84 -10.42 6.72
C MET A 31 12.50 -11.50 5.70
N MET A 32 11.82 -11.17 4.60
CA MET A 32 11.46 -12.14 3.55
C MET A 32 12.66 -12.54 2.70
N GLU A 33 13.60 -11.63 2.43
CA GLU A 33 14.88 -11.92 1.78
C GLU A 33 15.71 -12.92 2.61
N ARG A 34 15.88 -12.67 3.91
CA ARG A 34 16.62 -13.58 4.82
C ARG A 34 16.02 -14.99 4.88
N MET A 35 14.71 -15.11 4.66
CA MET A 35 14.00 -16.39 4.66
C MET A 35 13.92 -17.07 3.28
N GLY A 36 14.48 -16.47 2.23
CA GLY A 36 14.41 -16.99 0.86
C GLY A 36 13.05 -16.83 0.16
N ASN A 37 12.13 -16.06 0.74
CA ASN A 37 10.77 -15.88 0.25
C ASN A 37 10.55 -14.53 -0.44
N SER A 38 11.61 -13.82 -0.81
CA SER A 38 11.52 -12.50 -1.45
C SER A 38 10.68 -12.49 -2.73
N HIS A 39 10.69 -13.59 -3.49
CA HIS A 39 9.89 -13.76 -4.71
C HIS A 39 8.37 -13.71 -4.48
N LEU A 40 7.90 -13.90 -3.24
CA LEU A 40 6.49 -13.78 -2.90
C LEU A 40 6.09 -12.33 -2.63
N LEU A 41 7.03 -11.42 -2.37
CA LEU A 41 6.72 -10.06 -1.96
C LEU A 41 6.86 -9.07 -3.12
N THR A 42 5.79 -8.33 -3.37
CA THR A 42 5.77 -7.15 -4.22
C THR A 42 5.48 -5.93 -3.36
N VAL A 43 6.31 -4.89 -3.46
CA VAL A 43 6.11 -3.62 -2.74
C VAL A 43 5.93 -2.49 -3.75
N LEU A 44 4.81 -1.78 -3.63
CA LEU A 44 4.55 -0.53 -4.34
C LEU A 44 4.76 0.61 -3.36
N SER A 45 5.84 1.37 -3.58
CA SER A 45 6.17 2.55 -2.79
C SER A 45 5.91 3.82 -3.59
N TYR A 46 5.10 4.71 -3.02
CA TYR A 46 4.71 5.96 -3.67
C TYR A 46 5.27 7.16 -2.89
N LYS A 47 6.27 7.79 -3.49
CA LYS A 47 6.82 9.05 -2.99
C LYS A 47 5.74 10.12 -2.88
N ASN A 48 5.74 10.86 -1.77
CA ASN A 48 4.78 11.93 -1.46
C ASN A 48 3.29 11.46 -1.43
N ALA A 49 3.02 10.16 -1.35
CA ALA A 49 1.68 9.66 -1.02
C ALA A 49 1.56 9.48 0.50
N GLY A 50 0.36 9.68 1.01
CA GLY A 50 0.04 9.60 2.43
C GLY A 50 -0.66 8.29 2.77
N HIS A 51 -1.17 8.21 3.99
CA HIS A 51 -1.79 7.02 4.59
C HIS A 51 -3.01 6.49 3.82
N LEU A 52 -3.91 7.39 3.42
CA LEU A 52 -5.23 7.03 2.87
C LEU A 52 -5.20 6.82 1.35
N ILE A 53 -4.53 5.76 0.88
CA ILE A 53 -4.53 5.37 -0.54
C ILE A 53 -5.89 4.72 -0.88
N GLU A 54 -6.87 5.58 -1.17
CA GLU A 54 -8.23 5.22 -1.55
C GLU A 54 -8.36 4.77 -3.03
N PRO A 55 -9.53 4.29 -3.47
CA PRO A 55 -9.81 4.09 -4.88
C PRO A 55 -9.60 5.37 -5.73
N PRO A 56 -9.38 5.24 -7.05
CA PRO A 56 -9.13 6.37 -7.93
C PRO A 56 -10.21 7.45 -7.87
N PHE A 57 -9.80 8.71 -7.94
CA PHE A 57 -10.66 9.91 -7.92
C PHE A 57 -11.37 10.17 -6.59
N MET A 58 -11.08 9.40 -5.54
CA MET A 58 -11.53 9.75 -4.19
C MET A 58 -10.84 11.03 -3.70
N PRO A 59 -11.55 11.87 -2.92
CA PRO A 59 -11.01 13.14 -2.47
C PRO A 59 -9.79 12.94 -1.57
N PHE A 60 -8.73 13.67 -1.87
CA PHE A 60 -7.53 13.71 -1.03
C PHE A 60 -7.78 14.49 0.26
N ALA A 61 -7.45 13.87 1.39
CA ALA A 61 -7.50 14.50 2.72
C ALA A 61 -6.14 14.37 3.41
N ARG A 62 -5.40 15.47 3.51
CA ARG A 62 -4.10 15.50 4.20
C ARG A 62 -4.21 15.37 5.72
N ALA A 63 -5.34 15.84 6.27
CA ALA A 63 -5.63 15.80 7.70
C ALA A 63 -7.14 15.78 7.93
N SER A 64 -7.58 15.16 9.03
CA SER A 64 -8.98 15.19 9.45
C SER A 64 -9.12 14.98 10.95
N THR A 65 -10.28 15.35 11.51
CA THR A 65 -10.60 14.99 12.90
C THR A 65 -10.86 13.49 13.00
N PHE A 66 -10.09 12.81 13.83
CA PHE A 66 -10.19 11.38 14.09
C PHE A 66 -10.57 11.13 15.56
N LYS A 67 -11.32 10.06 15.84
CA LYS A 67 -11.59 9.62 17.21
C LYS A 67 -10.65 8.48 17.56
N THR A 68 -9.85 8.66 18.60
CA THR A 68 -8.93 7.62 19.08
C THR A 68 -9.71 6.39 19.54
N VAL A 69 -9.06 5.22 19.44
CA VAL A 69 -9.59 3.94 19.95
C VAL A 69 -9.40 3.78 21.48
N THR A 70 -9.05 4.86 22.19
CA THR A 70 -8.90 4.87 23.65
C THR A 70 -10.26 4.82 24.34
N ASN A 71 -10.27 4.44 25.62
CA ASN A 71 -11.47 4.50 26.46
C ASN A 71 -11.23 5.44 27.66
N PRO A 72 -11.84 6.65 27.70
CA PRO A 72 -12.80 7.18 26.73
C PRO A 72 -12.15 7.60 25.39
N PRO A 73 -12.92 7.67 24.30
CA PRO A 73 -12.43 8.12 23.01
C PRO A 73 -12.21 9.64 23.02
N THR A 74 -11.08 10.07 22.47
CA THR A 74 -10.69 11.48 22.36
C THR A 74 -10.67 11.90 20.89
N LYS A 75 -11.11 13.12 20.59
CA LYS A 75 -10.96 13.69 19.24
C LYS A 75 -9.54 14.26 19.09
N VAL A 76 -8.86 13.85 18.05
CA VAL A 76 -7.53 14.34 17.68
C VAL A 76 -7.54 14.80 16.23
N MET A 77 -6.63 15.71 15.88
CA MET A 77 -6.34 16.00 14.47
C MET A 77 -5.33 14.96 13.99
N ALA A 78 -5.75 14.07 13.08
CA ALA A 78 -4.86 13.11 12.46
C ALA A 78 -4.23 13.73 11.21
N LEU A 79 -2.92 13.51 11.05
CA LEU A 79 -2.20 13.83 9.83
C LEU A 79 -2.05 12.54 9.03
N TRP A 80 -2.58 12.54 7.82
CA TRP A 80 -2.49 11.41 6.89
C TRP A 80 -1.33 11.58 5.92
N GLY A 81 -0.84 12.81 5.75
CA GLY A 81 0.26 13.15 4.86
C GLY A 81 -0.12 13.09 3.37
N GLY A 82 0.89 13.19 2.53
CA GLY A 82 0.82 13.22 1.08
C GLY A 82 0.69 14.63 0.46
N GLU A 83 0.99 14.69 -0.83
CA GLU A 83 0.76 15.84 -1.71
C GLU A 83 -0.35 15.51 -2.71
N LEU A 84 -1.31 16.41 -2.91
CA LEU A 84 -2.52 16.19 -3.71
C LEU A 84 -2.26 15.44 -5.03
N VAL A 85 -1.37 15.96 -5.88
CA VAL A 85 -1.12 15.39 -7.21
C VAL A 85 -0.42 14.03 -7.15
N ALA A 86 0.61 13.90 -6.30
CA ALA A 86 1.33 12.65 -6.14
C ALA A 86 0.42 11.57 -5.55
N HIS A 87 -0.38 11.93 -4.55
CA HIS A 87 -1.33 11.05 -3.90
C HIS A 87 -2.41 10.56 -4.85
N SER A 88 -3.02 11.44 -5.65
CA SER A 88 -4.02 11.02 -6.64
C SER A 88 -3.44 10.06 -7.69
N ARG A 89 -2.20 10.30 -8.14
CA ARG A 89 -1.51 9.38 -9.06
C ARG A 89 -1.22 8.02 -8.40
N ALA A 90 -0.86 8.01 -7.12
CA ALA A 90 -0.65 6.80 -6.36
C ALA A 90 -1.95 5.97 -6.26
N GLN A 91 -3.10 6.61 -6.00
CA GLN A 91 -4.41 5.94 -5.97
C GLN A 91 -4.73 5.25 -7.32
N GLU A 92 -4.54 5.96 -8.43
CA GLU A 92 -4.76 5.43 -9.78
C GLU A 92 -3.84 4.23 -10.10
N ASP A 93 -2.54 4.37 -9.86
CA ASP A 93 -1.55 3.35 -10.16
C ASP A 93 -1.71 2.12 -9.25
N ALA A 94 -1.87 2.34 -7.94
CA ALA A 94 -2.04 1.27 -6.96
C ALA A 94 -3.31 0.46 -7.26
N TRP A 95 -4.42 1.12 -7.58
CA TRP A 95 -5.66 0.43 -7.94
C TRP A 95 -5.49 -0.47 -9.15
N ARG A 96 -4.88 0.04 -10.23
CA ARG A 96 -4.59 -0.74 -11.44
C ARG A 96 -3.71 -1.95 -11.13
N LYS A 97 -2.63 -1.74 -10.35
CA LYS A 97 -1.67 -2.80 -10.01
C LYS A 97 -2.27 -3.85 -9.07
N MET A 98 -3.08 -3.46 -8.08
CA MET A 98 -3.83 -4.40 -7.24
C MET A 98 -4.74 -5.30 -8.07
N LEU A 99 -5.46 -4.75 -9.06
CA LEU A 99 -6.32 -5.55 -9.93
C LEU A 99 -5.53 -6.55 -10.78
N VAL A 100 -4.36 -6.15 -11.29
CA VAL A 100 -3.45 -7.06 -12.01
C VAL A 100 -2.95 -8.17 -11.08
N PHE A 101 -2.45 -7.81 -9.90
CA PHE A 101 -1.97 -8.76 -8.90
C PHE A 101 -3.05 -9.78 -8.51
N LEU A 102 -4.26 -9.32 -8.22
CA LEU A 102 -5.39 -10.20 -7.88
C LEU A 102 -5.76 -11.11 -9.05
N ARG A 103 -5.73 -10.59 -10.28
CA ARG A 103 -6.03 -11.40 -11.48
C ARG A 103 -5.00 -12.52 -11.67
N GLU A 104 -3.72 -12.19 -11.59
CA GLU A 104 -2.62 -13.14 -11.76
C GLU A 104 -2.65 -14.24 -10.70
N ASN A 105 -2.95 -13.88 -9.44
CA ASN A 105 -2.82 -14.80 -8.31
C ASN A 105 -4.12 -15.54 -7.91
N LEU A 106 -5.30 -15.05 -8.32
CA LEU A 106 -6.58 -15.71 -8.01
C LEU A 106 -7.24 -16.42 -9.20
N TYR A 107 -6.99 -15.96 -10.43
CA TYR A 107 -7.67 -16.46 -11.64
C TYR A 107 -6.74 -17.20 -12.60
N GLY A 108 -5.72 -17.90 -12.05
CA GLY A 108 -4.64 -18.53 -12.80
C GLY A 108 -5.07 -19.13 -14.15
N GLY A 109 -4.59 -18.54 -15.25
CA GLY A 109 -4.74 -19.10 -16.61
C GLY A 109 -5.28 -18.17 -17.70
N MET A 110 -5.90 -17.03 -17.39
CA MET A 110 -6.30 -16.10 -18.45
C MET A 110 -5.19 -15.09 -18.77
N LYS A 111 -4.34 -15.41 -19.76
CA LYS A 111 -3.39 -14.46 -20.36
C LYS A 111 -4.14 -13.24 -20.93
N HIS A 112 -4.29 -12.18 -20.15
CA HIS A 112 -4.76 -10.88 -20.61
C HIS A 112 -3.65 -9.85 -20.38
N GLY A 113 -2.93 -9.53 -21.47
CA GLY A 113 -2.22 -8.27 -21.79
C GLY A 113 -1.27 -7.59 -20.78
N ALA A 114 -1.62 -7.50 -19.50
CA ALA A 114 -0.88 -6.78 -18.47
C ALA A 114 -0.40 -7.76 -17.41
N SER A 115 0.91 -7.99 -17.38
CA SER A 115 1.58 -8.63 -16.25
C SER A 115 2.22 -7.56 -15.37
N PHE A 116 2.41 -7.85 -14.08
CA PHE A 116 3.12 -6.96 -13.18
C PHE A 116 4.54 -6.58 -13.67
N SER A 117 5.16 -7.43 -14.49
CA SER A 117 6.44 -7.17 -15.16
C SER A 117 6.39 -6.17 -16.32
N ASN A 118 5.19 -5.81 -16.79
CA ASN A 118 4.96 -4.89 -17.92
C ASN A 118 4.37 -3.53 -17.48
N LEU A 119 4.35 -3.24 -16.18
CA LEU A 119 3.86 -2.01 -15.55
C LEU A 119 4.96 -1.31 -14.77
#